data_AF-A0A132MZ11-F1
#
_entry.id   AF-A0A132MZ11-F1
#
_cell.length_a   1.000
_cell.length_b   1.000
_cell.length_c   1.000
_cell.angle_alpha   90.00
_cell.angle_beta   90.00
_cell.angle_gamma   90.00
#
_symmetry.space_group_name_H-M   'P 1'
#
loop_
_entity.id
_entity.type
_entity.pdbx_description
1 polymer ?
#
loop_
_entity_poly.entity_id
_entity_poly.type
_entity_poly.pdbx_seq_one_letter_code
_entity_poly.pdbx_strand_id
1 'polypeptide(L)'
;MRTYELTRGMPASAEIVFDVAADLSLMYRWLPPNLHLEQTGPSKVHMSADVESPGGERHLESDSTVRYDRGRRRLEWNAREPTGYGGWLQVRDAGAGTSEVSVHLEFSEEEPEALDARADLEESLRRLEGEVTRRVREAGARED
;
A
#
# COMPACT_ATOMS: atom_id res chain seq x y z
N MET A 1 -20.70 -4.08 -3.75
CA MET A 1 -19.42 -3.51 -3.29
C MET A 1 -18.45 -4.66 -2.99
N ARG A 2 -17.14 -4.54 -3.28
CA ARG A 2 -16.14 -5.58 -2.93
C ARG A 2 -15.09 -5.01 -2.00
N THR A 3 -14.80 -5.71 -0.91
CA THR A 3 -13.78 -5.31 0.07
C THR A 3 -12.75 -6.41 0.26
N TYR A 4 -11.48 -6.04 0.36
CA TYR A 4 -10.38 -6.96 0.63
C TYR A 4 -9.61 -6.45 1.83
N GLU A 5 -9.31 -7.34 2.78
CA GLU A 5 -8.49 -7.02 3.94
C GLU A 5 -7.45 -8.12 4.15
N LEU A 6 -6.19 -7.72 4.31
CA LEU A 6 -5.11 -8.61 4.69
C LEU A 6 -4.26 -7.97 5.78
N THR A 7 -3.78 -8.83 6.69
CA THR A 7 -2.86 -8.43 7.76
C THR A 7 -1.61 -9.29 7.68
N ARG A 8 -0.44 -8.67 7.86
CA ARG A 8 0.86 -9.35 7.91
C ARG A 8 1.72 -8.78 9.03
N GLY A 9 2.38 -9.66 9.78
CA GLY A 9 3.40 -9.29 10.76
C GLY A 9 4.69 -8.81 10.10
N MET A 10 5.35 -7.83 10.71
CA MET A 10 6.56 -7.19 10.21
C MET A 10 7.67 -7.25 11.27
N PRO A 11 8.92 -7.53 10.86
CA PRO A 11 10.05 -7.70 11.76
C PRO A 11 10.69 -6.36 12.16
N ALA A 12 9.86 -5.35 12.47
CA ALA A 12 10.32 -4.04 12.94
C ALA A 12 9.24 -3.31 13.74
N SER A 13 9.64 -2.32 14.52
CA SER A 13 8.74 -1.43 15.26
C SER A 13 7.77 -0.74 14.32
N ALA A 14 6.52 -0.51 14.78
CA ALA A 14 5.49 0.06 13.92
C ALA A 14 5.81 1.47 13.42
N GLU A 15 6.70 2.22 14.11
CA GLU A 15 7.23 3.48 13.60
C GLU A 15 8.03 3.30 12.31
N ILE A 16 9.01 2.39 12.28
CA ILE A 16 9.84 2.11 11.11
C ILE A 16 8.97 1.59 9.96
N VAL A 17 8.07 0.66 10.27
CA VAL A 17 7.19 0.07 9.25
C VAL A 17 6.25 1.12 8.67
N PHE A 18 5.66 1.98 9.50
CA PHE A 18 4.80 3.05 9.02
C PHE A 18 5.57 4.07 8.17
N ASP A 19 6.80 4.43 8.55
CA ASP A 19 7.64 5.33 7.75
C ASP A 19 7.92 4.76 6.35
N VAL A 20 8.28 3.48 6.27
CA VAL A 20 8.52 2.79 4.99
C VAL A 20 7.24 2.61 4.17
N ALA A 21 6.13 2.27 4.82
CA ALA A 21 4.85 2.06 4.16
C ALA A 21 4.19 3.37 3.69
N ALA A 22 4.43 4.48 4.39
CA ALA A 22 3.82 5.76 4.06
C ALA A 22 4.67 6.62 3.10
N ASP A 23 5.95 6.31 2.92
CA ASP A 23 6.82 7.05 2.01
C ASP A 23 6.52 6.71 0.55
N LEU A 24 5.90 7.65 -0.17
CA LEU A 24 5.58 7.53 -1.60
C LEU A 24 6.82 7.21 -2.45
N SER A 25 7.99 7.69 -2.05
CA SER A 25 9.27 7.41 -2.71
C SER A 25 9.73 5.98 -2.52
N LEU A 26 9.10 5.22 -1.61
CA LEU A 26 9.40 3.82 -1.34
C LEU A 26 8.23 2.90 -1.68
N MET A 27 7.03 3.44 -1.82
CA MET A 27 5.82 2.70 -2.17
C MET A 27 5.98 1.87 -3.45
N TYR A 28 6.64 2.41 -4.48
CA TYR A 28 6.90 1.66 -5.73
C TYR A 28 7.69 0.36 -5.53
N ARG A 29 8.43 0.20 -4.42
CA ARG A 29 9.23 -1.00 -4.13
C ARG A 29 8.41 -2.16 -3.60
N TRP A 30 7.25 -1.86 -3.03
CA TRP A 30 6.39 -2.88 -2.42
C TRP A 30 5.00 -2.94 -3.03
N LEU A 31 4.57 -1.95 -3.81
CA LEU A 31 3.34 -2.03 -4.58
C LEU A 31 3.44 -3.05 -5.73
N PRO A 32 2.29 -3.45 -6.32
CA PRO A 32 2.25 -4.24 -7.53
C PRO A 32 3.05 -3.56 -8.65
N PRO A 33 3.79 -4.31 -9.49
CA PRO A 33 4.70 -3.74 -10.46
C PRO A 33 3.99 -2.98 -11.58
N ASN A 34 2.72 -3.29 -11.82
CA ASN A 34 1.83 -2.64 -12.75
C ASN A 34 1.17 -1.38 -12.17
N LEU A 35 1.44 -1.03 -10.90
CA LEU A 35 0.84 0.13 -10.23
C LEU A 35 1.89 1.20 -9.98
N HIS A 36 1.62 2.39 -10.49
CA HIS A 36 2.47 3.56 -10.33
C HIS A 36 1.73 4.66 -9.58
N LEU A 37 2.44 5.30 -8.65
CA LEU A 37 1.95 6.44 -7.89
C LEU A 37 2.86 7.64 -8.15
N GLU A 38 2.25 8.77 -8.50
CA GLU A 38 2.92 10.04 -8.66
C GLU A 38 2.34 11.08 -7.70
N GLN A 39 3.18 11.76 -6.93
CA GLN A 39 2.72 12.83 -6.05
C GLN A 39 2.45 14.10 -6.86
N THR A 40 1.17 14.44 -7.04
CA THR A 40 0.73 15.65 -7.78
C THR A 40 0.44 16.84 -6.86
N GLY A 41 0.49 16.64 -5.54
CA GLY A 41 0.37 17.71 -4.56
C GLY A 41 0.56 17.24 -3.11
N PRO A 42 0.39 18.12 -2.12
CA PRO A 42 0.68 17.82 -0.70
C PRO A 42 -0.09 16.64 -0.12
N SER A 43 -1.27 16.37 -0.66
CA SER A 43 -2.16 15.27 -0.26
C SER A 43 -2.86 14.66 -1.47
N LYS A 44 -2.28 14.83 -2.66
CA LYS A 44 -2.82 14.34 -3.93
C LYS A 44 -1.81 13.41 -4.57
N VAL A 45 -2.28 12.25 -4.98
CA VAL A 45 -1.50 11.24 -5.67
C VAL A 45 -2.26 10.84 -6.91
N HIS A 46 -1.60 10.87 -8.04
CA HIS A 46 -2.07 10.29 -9.28
C HIS A 46 -1.66 8.82 -9.31
N MET A 47 -2.62 7.93 -9.55
CA MET A 47 -2.39 6.50 -9.70
C MET A 47 -2.58 6.13 -11.16
N SER A 48 -1.63 5.40 -11.73
CA SER A 48 -1.78 4.76 -13.03
C SER A 48 -1.50 3.26 -12.90
N ALA A 49 -2.38 2.42 -13.44
CA ALA A 49 -2.24 0.97 -13.38
C ALA A 49 -2.62 0.31 -14.70
N ASP A 50 -1.80 -0.65 -15.13
CA ASP A 50 -2.09 -1.51 -16.28
C ASP A 50 -2.74 -2.81 -15.80
N VAL A 51 -3.96 -3.10 -16.25
CA VAL A 51 -4.72 -4.29 -15.83
C VAL A 51 -5.14 -5.13 -17.03
N GLU A 52 -4.95 -6.45 -16.94
CA GLU A 52 -5.43 -7.40 -17.93
C GLU A 52 -6.93 -7.63 -17.73
N SER A 53 -7.75 -7.27 -18.72
CA SER A 53 -9.19 -7.51 -18.71
C SER A 53 -9.59 -8.47 -19.83
N PRO A 54 -10.79 -9.12 -19.78
CA PRO A 54 -11.26 -10.01 -20.84
C PRO A 54 -11.32 -9.37 -22.24
N GLY A 55 -11.31 -8.04 -22.32
CA GLY A 55 -11.26 -7.25 -23.56
C GLY A 55 -9.86 -6.76 -23.97
N GLY A 56 -8.79 -7.17 -23.28
CA GLY A 56 -7.42 -6.71 -23.49
C GLY A 56 -6.84 -5.95 -22.29
N GLU A 57 -5.60 -5.45 -22.45
CA GLU A 57 -4.95 -4.58 -21.47
C GLU A 57 -5.67 -3.24 -21.39
N ARG A 58 -5.97 -2.79 -20.16
CA ARG A 58 -6.60 -1.51 -19.88
C ARG A 58 -5.67 -0.68 -19.00
N HIS A 59 -5.45 0.56 -19.42
CA HIS A 59 -4.79 1.56 -18.59
C HIS A 59 -5.83 2.26 -17.72
N LEU A 60 -5.64 2.22 -16.41
CA LEU A 60 -6.49 2.87 -15.41
C LEU A 60 -5.72 4.04 -14.81
N GLU A 61 -6.31 5.23 -14.82
CA GLU A 61 -5.73 6.43 -14.22
C GLU A 61 -6.73 7.04 -13.24
N SER A 62 -6.27 7.44 -12.06
CA SER A 62 -7.13 8.05 -11.06
C SER A 62 -6.39 8.96 -10.11
N ASP A 63 -6.97 10.13 -9.85
CA ASP A 63 -6.49 11.02 -8.81
C ASP A 63 -7.08 10.65 -7.45
N SER A 64 -6.20 10.44 -6.48
CA SER A 64 -6.53 10.06 -5.12
C SER A 64 -6.08 11.11 -4.12
N THR A 65 -6.91 11.34 -3.09
CA THR A 65 -6.49 12.13 -1.93
C THR A 65 -5.93 11.20 -0.87
N VAL A 66 -4.70 11.42 -0.44
CA VAL A 66 -4.02 10.66 0.61
C VAL A 66 -4.03 11.43 1.92
N ARG A 67 -4.29 10.73 3.03
CA ARG A 67 -4.25 11.28 4.38
C ARG A 67 -3.32 10.45 5.25
N TYR A 68 -2.37 11.12 5.89
CA TYR A 68 -1.40 10.52 6.79
C TYR A 68 -1.71 10.92 8.23
N ASP A 69 -2.13 9.97 9.05
CA ASP A 69 -2.25 10.13 10.50
C ASP A 69 -1.08 9.41 11.17
N ARG A 70 0.02 10.15 11.42
CA ARG A 70 1.21 9.59 12.10
C ARG A 70 0.92 9.17 13.54
N GLY A 71 -0.01 9.83 14.22
CA GLY A 71 -0.35 9.51 15.61
C GLY A 71 -1.05 8.16 15.71
N ARG A 72 -1.93 7.86 14.75
CA ARG A 72 -2.58 6.57 14.63
C ARG A 72 -1.82 5.58 13.76
N ARG A 73 -0.74 5.97 13.08
CA ARG A 73 0.01 5.16 12.09
C ARG A 73 -0.92 4.59 11.02
N ARG A 74 -1.77 5.49 10.49
CA ARG A 74 -2.79 5.19 9.50
C ARG A 74 -2.59 6.04 8.26
N LEU A 75 -2.55 5.39 7.10
CA LEU A 75 -2.58 6.01 5.79
C LEU A 75 -3.93 5.68 5.16
N GLU A 76 -4.65 6.68 4.68
CA GLU A 76 -5.94 6.50 4.01
C GLU A 76 -5.86 7.12 2.63
N TRP A 77 -6.44 6.45 1.63
CA TRP A 77 -6.59 6.99 0.30
C TRP A 77 -8.01 6.78 -0.20
N ASN A 78 -8.49 7.76 -0.94
CA ASN A 78 -9.76 7.68 -1.63
C ASN A 78 -9.54 8.20 -3.04
N ALA A 79 -9.69 7.33 -4.02
CA ALA A 79 -9.74 7.73 -5.41
C ALA A 79 -11.07 8.43 -5.66
N ARG A 80 -11.03 9.60 -6.31
CA ARG A 80 -12.27 10.21 -6.81
C ARG A 80 -12.78 9.39 -7.99
N GLU A 81 -14.07 9.52 -8.29
CA GLU A 81 -14.68 9.00 -9.52
C GLU A 81 -13.80 9.32 -10.74
N PRO A 82 -13.67 8.39 -11.71
CA PRO A 82 -14.59 7.28 -12.00
C PRO A 82 -14.22 5.90 -11.42
N THR A 83 -13.03 5.69 -10.84
CA THR A 83 -12.60 4.34 -10.41
C THR A 83 -13.31 3.83 -9.16
N GLY A 84 -13.78 4.73 -8.29
CA GLY A 84 -14.56 4.39 -7.11
C GLY A 84 -13.85 3.41 -6.16
N TYR A 85 -12.52 3.52 -6.04
CA TYR A 85 -11.68 2.68 -5.19
C TYR A 85 -11.07 3.48 -4.03
N GLY A 86 -11.08 2.90 -2.84
CA GLY A 86 -10.51 3.51 -1.65
C GLY A 86 -9.89 2.47 -0.73
N GLY A 87 -9.14 2.93 0.25
CA GLY A 87 -8.52 2.02 1.19
C GLY A 87 -7.77 2.71 2.30
N TRP A 88 -7.26 1.88 3.19
CA TRP A 88 -6.38 2.32 4.26
C TRP A 88 -5.33 1.27 4.59
N LEU A 89 -4.20 1.75 5.07
CA LEU A 89 -3.12 0.97 5.66
C LEU A 89 -2.99 1.41 7.12
N GLN A 90 -2.94 0.44 8.02
CA GLN A 90 -2.81 0.64 9.44
C GLN A 90 -1.65 -0.18 9.97
N VAL A 91 -0.76 0.45 10.72
CA VAL A 91 0.33 -0.25 11.39
C VAL A 91 0.07 -0.26 12.89
N ARG A 92 0.20 -1.42 13.53
CA ARG A 92 0.03 -1.60 14.98
C ARG A 92 1.28 -2.23 15.57
N ASP A 93 1.60 -1.86 16.81
CA ASP A 93 2.66 -2.55 17.56
C ASP A 93 2.20 -3.96 17.92
N ALA A 94 3.04 -4.97 17.63
CA ALA A 94 2.79 -6.37 17.99
C ALA A 94 3.63 -6.82 19.20
N GLY A 95 4.40 -5.89 19.77
CA GLY A 95 5.31 -6.15 20.90
C GLY A 95 6.68 -6.63 20.47
N ALA A 96 7.63 -6.66 21.41
CA ALA A 96 9.01 -7.12 21.19
C ALA A 96 9.73 -6.48 19.98
N GLY A 97 9.43 -5.20 19.67
CA GLY A 97 10.01 -4.51 18.51
C GLY A 97 9.49 -4.99 17.16
N THR A 98 8.33 -5.65 17.13
CA THR A 98 7.63 -6.09 15.92
C THR A 98 6.30 -5.35 15.75
N SER A 99 5.72 -5.44 14.56
CA SER A 99 4.48 -4.77 14.22
C SER A 99 3.60 -5.59 13.31
N GLU A 100 2.34 -5.19 13.15
CA GLU A 100 1.41 -5.76 12.19
C GLU A 100 0.92 -4.67 11.26
N VAL A 101 0.89 -4.97 9.98
CA VAL A 101 0.34 -4.10 8.94
C VAL A 101 -0.95 -4.71 8.44
N SER A 102 -2.04 -3.95 8.58
CA SER A 102 -3.34 -4.28 8.01
C SER A 102 -3.62 -3.33 6.84
N VAL A 103 -4.02 -3.88 5.71
CA VAL A 103 -4.45 -3.11 4.54
C VAL A 103 -5.87 -3.51 4.19
N HIS A 104 -6.71 -2.51 4.00
CA HIS A 104 -8.11 -2.65 3.61
C HIS A 104 -8.35 -1.89 2.31
N LEU A 105 -8.99 -2.56 1.37
CA LEU A 105 -9.33 -2.08 0.05
C LEU A 105 -10.84 -2.19 -0.15
N GLU A 106 -11.45 -1.16 -0.72
CA GLU A 106 -12.87 -1.13 -1.07
C GLU A 106 -13.01 -0.68 -2.53
N PHE A 107 -13.75 -1.45 -3.32
CA PHE A 107 -14.03 -1.21 -4.73
C PHE A 107 -15.55 -1.07 -4.95
N SER A 108 -15.92 -0.07 -5.75
CA SER A 108 -17.28 0.12 -6.27
C SER A 108 -17.66 -0.98 -7.28
N GLU A 109 -18.96 -1.24 -7.45
CA GLU A 109 -19.49 -2.44 -8.14
C GLU A 109 -19.20 -2.56 -9.64
N GLU A 110 -18.71 -1.50 -10.29
CA GLU A 110 -18.58 -1.41 -11.75
C GLU A 110 -17.16 -1.66 -12.32
N GLU A 111 -16.12 -1.85 -11.49
CA GLU A 111 -14.72 -1.95 -11.92
C GLU A 111 -13.97 -3.09 -11.20
N PRO A 112 -12.99 -3.76 -11.85
CA PRO A 112 -13.26 -4.98 -12.60
C PRO A 112 -12.83 -6.28 -11.91
N GLU A 113 -13.39 -7.39 -12.39
CA GLU A 113 -12.96 -8.79 -12.20
C GLU A 113 -11.48 -9.09 -12.60
N ALA A 114 -10.70 -8.06 -12.93
CA ALA A 114 -9.36 -8.13 -13.53
C ALA A 114 -8.19 -8.22 -12.52
N LEU A 115 -8.39 -7.79 -11.27
CA LEU A 115 -7.34 -7.87 -10.25
C LEU A 115 -7.61 -9.06 -9.35
N ASP A 116 -6.65 -9.98 -9.22
CA ASP A 116 -6.58 -10.82 -8.02
C ASP A 116 -6.07 -9.94 -6.88
N ALA A 117 -6.91 -8.97 -6.48
CA ALA A 117 -6.59 -7.93 -5.52
C ALA A 117 -6.10 -8.52 -4.19
N ARG A 118 -6.51 -9.76 -3.89
CA ARG A 118 -6.01 -10.51 -2.75
C ARG A 118 -4.57 -10.99 -2.99
N ALA A 119 -4.27 -11.65 -4.10
CA ALA A 119 -2.92 -12.10 -4.43
C ALA A 119 -1.94 -10.91 -4.57
N ASP A 120 -2.35 -9.84 -5.24
CA ASP A 120 -1.57 -8.61 -5.39
C ASP A 120 -1.29 -7.96 -4.03
N LEU A 121 -2.30 -7.90 -3.16
CA LEU A 121 -2.12 -7.37 -1.81
C LEU A 121 -1.20 -8.25 -0.97
N GLU A 122 -1.34 -9.57 -1.07
CA GLU A 122 -0.47 -10.51 -0.36
C GLU A 122 0.99 -10.39 -0.82
N GLU A 123 1.22 -10.28 -2.13
CA GLU A 123 2.53 -10.01 -2.69
C GLU A 123 3.09 -8.67 -2.23
N SER A 124 2.26 -7.63 -2.22
CA SER A 124 2.66 -6.29 -1.81
C SER A 124 3.13 -6.27 -0.35
N LEU A 125 2.36 -6.93 0.53
CA LEU A 125 2.73 -7.09 1.94
C LEU A 125 4.02 -7.91 2.12
N ARG A 126 4.24 -8.95 1.30
CA ARG A 126 5.52 -9.70 1.30
C ARG A 126 6.69 -8.82 0.88
N ARG A 127 6.53 -8.00 -0.16
CA ARG A 127 7.58 -7.07 -0.60
C ARG A 127 7.88 -6.01 0.46
N LEU A 128 6.86 -5.50 1.13
CA LEU A 128 7.00 -4.54 2.23
C LEU A 128 7.81 -5.15 3.38
N GLU A 129 7.52 -6.39 3.77
CA GLU A 129 8.30 -7.12 4.78
C GLU A 129 9.78 -7.23 4.39
N GLY A 130 10.06 -7.53 3.12
CA GLY A 130 11.42 -7.58 2.58
C GLY A 130 12.14 -6.23 2.66
N GLU A 131 11.46 -5.14 2.28
CA GLU A 131 12.00 -3.77 2.35
C GLU A 131 12.25 -3.29 3.77
N VAL A 132 11.38 -3.66 4.72
CA VAL A 132 11.55 -3.41 6.15
C VAL A 132 12.74 -4.21 6.69
N THR A 133 12.81 -5.50 6.38
CA THR A 133 13.91 -6.39 6.80
C THR A 133 15.26 -5.86 6.32
N ARG A 134 15.34 -5.41 5.06
CA ARG A 134 16.57 -4.82 4.52
C ARG A 134 17.01 -3.61 5.34
N ARG A 135 16.09 -2.69 5.63
CA ARG A 135 16.38 -1.47 6.40
C ARG A 135 16.80 -1.74 7.82
N VAL A 136 16.15 -2.69 8.50
CA VAL A 136 16.55 -3.10 9.86
C VAL A 136 17.98 -3.64 9.85
N ARG A 137 18.32 -4.48 8.87
CA ARG A 137 19.70 -5.00 8.72
C ARG A 137 20.71 -3.89 8.42
N GLU A 138 20.37 -2.96 7.53
CA GLU A 138 21.23 -1.82 7.18
C GLU A 138 21.40 -0.82 8.33
N ALA A 139 20.42 -0.72 9.24
CA ALA A 139 20.53 0.09 10.45
C ALA A 139 21.44 -0.60 11.48
N GLY A 140 21.19 -1.88 11.78
CA GLY A 140 22.00 -2.64 12.74
C GLY A 140 23.45 -2.86 12.29
N ALA A 141 23.72 -2.94 10.99
CA ALA A 141 25.09 -3.08 10.45
C ALA A 141 25.92 -1.78 10.52
N ARG A 142 25.31 -0.62 10.82
CA ARG A 142 26.03 0.64 11.04
C ARG A 142 26.41 0.86 12.51
N GLU A 143 25.92 0.00 13.40
CA GLU A 143 26.12 0.09 14.86
C GLU A 143 27.19 -0.89 15.37
N ASP A 144 27.86 -1.64 14.48
CA ASP A 144 28.95 -2.60 14.79
C ASP A 144 30.33 -2.08 14.32
#